data_AF-A0A945DVE2-F1
#
_entry.id   AF-A0A945DVE2-F1
#
_cell.length_a   1.000
_cell.length_b   1.000
_cell.length_c   1.000
_cell.angle_alpha   90.00
_cell.angle_beta   90.00
_cell.angle_gamma   90.00
#
_symmetry.space_group_name_H-M   'P 1'
#
loop_
_entity.id
_entity.type
_entity.pdbx_description
1 polymer ?
#
loop_
_entity_poly.entity_id
_entity_poly.type
_entity_poly.pdbx_seq_one_letter_code
_entity_poly.pdbx_strand_id
1 'polypeptide(L)'
;MKHDCQETELLISGYLDGELTQSDRQRVDLILEDCIQCTETHQEMKKFRKGVGDIPFDILTKKEKTAMNKYVTTNTWANVGQLMFIVPLILLYGTGAFLMVASVIKDPETPLWLKIGLPSIIGGLGLMVFTVVLQRIKAHKTDKYKDVHI
;
A
#
# COMPACT_ATOMS: atom_id res chain seq x y z
N MET A 1 22.73 -22.20 -37.60
CA MET A 1 21.53 -22.99 -37.24
C MET A 1 20.27 -22.16 -37.50
N LYS A 2 19.18 -22.70 -38.10
CA LYS A 2 17.93 -21.92 -38.25
C LYS A 2 17.27 -21.78 -36.87
N HIS A 3 17.43 -20.62 -36.24
CA HIS A 3 16.79 -20.26 -34.99
C HIS A 3 16.01 -18.97 -35.22
N ASP A 4 14.90 -18.80 -34.50
CA ASP A 4 14.15 -17.56 -34.52
C ASP A 4 14.81 -16.57 -33.56
N CYS A 5 15.20 -15.40 -34.09
CA CYS A 5 15.89 -14.38 -33.31
C CYS A 5 14.96 -13.79 -32.24
N GLN A 6 13.65 -13.79 -32.48
CA GLN A 6 12.64 -13.25 -31.56
C GLN A 6 12.44 -14.16 -30.33
N GLU A 7 12.37 -15.48 -30.50
CA GLU A 7 12.35 -16.44 -29.39
C GLU A 7 13.66 -16.39 -28.57
N THR A 8 14.77 -16.15 -29.24
CA THR A 8 16.11 -16.10 -28.60
C THR A 8 16.27 -14.86 -27.72
N GLU A 9 15.65 -13.73 -28.07
CA GLU A 9 15.67 -12.51 -27.26
C GLU A 9 15.09 -12.72 -25.85
N LEU A 10 13.97 -13.45 -25.76
CA LEU A 10 13.37 -13.84 -24.46
C LEU A 10 14.31 -14.73 -23.65
N LEU A 11 14.97 -15.68 -24.31
CA LEU A 11 15.95 -16.55 -23.67
C LEU A 11 17.19 -15.78 -23.20
N ILE A 12 17.66 -14.78 -23.95
CA ILE A 12 18.80 -13.92 -23.57
C ILE A 12 18.49 -13.11 -22.31
N SER A 13 17.26 -12.60 -22.15
CA SER A 13 16.85 -11.93 -20.91
C SER A 13 16.90 -12.88 -19.72
N GLY A 14 16.27 -14.06 -19.85
CA GLY A 14 16.29 -15.08 -18.80
C GLY A 14 17.70 -15.60 -18.48
N TYR A 15 18.60 -15.61 -19.47
CA TYR A 15 20.01 -15.96 -19.32
C TYR A 15 20.75 -14.93 -18.45
N LEU A 16 20.51 -13.64 -18.68
CA LEU A 16 21.09 -12.53 -17.89
C LEU A 16 20.56 -12.49 -16.45
N ASP A 17 19.32 -12.90 -16.23
CA ASP A 17 18.69 -12.99 -14.91
C ASP A 17 19.03 -14.29 -14.16
N GLY A 18 19.59 -15.28 -14.86
CA GLY A 18 19.95 -16.57 -14.29
C GLY A 18 18.76 -17.50 -14.04
N GLU A 19 17.61 -17.22 -14.63
CA GLU A 19 16.35 -17.95 -14.43
C GLU A 19 16.19 -19.15 -15.39
N LEU A 20 17.07 -19.28 -16.40
CA LEU A 20 17.02 -20.39 -17.36
C LEU A 20 17.40 -21.75 -16.75
N THR A 21 16.73 -22.78 -17.24
CA THR A 21 17.07 -24.18 -16.99
C THR A 21 18.43 -24.52 -17.61
N GLN A 22 19.08 -25.60 -17.12
CA GLN A 22 20.39 -26.03 -17.63
C GLN A 22 20.39 -26.34 -19.13
N SER A 23 19.28 -26.89 -19.65
CA SER A 23 19.12 -27.19 -21.07
C SER A 23 19.04 -25.91 -21.91
N ASP A 24 18.29 -24.90 -21.43
CA ASP A 24 18.09 -23.65 -22.17
C ASP A 24 19.34 -22.76 -22.15
N ARG A 25 20.13 -22.80 -21.07
CA ARG A 25 21.42 -22.10 -21.02
C ARG A 25 22.40 -22.60 -22.08
N GLN A 26 22.55 -23.92 -22.21
CA GLN A 26 23.41 -24.51 -23.25
C GLN A 26 22.93 -24.16 -24.66
N ARG A 27 21.60 -24.11 -24.87
CA ARG A 27 21.02 -23.66 -26.14
C ARG A 27 21.39 -22.20 -26.44
N VAL A 28 21.32 -21.31 -25.46
CA VAL A 28 21.70 -19.90 -25.61
C VAL A 28 23.19 -19.73 -25.88
N ASP A 29 24.06 -20.47 -25.17
CA ASP A 29 25.51 -20.43 -25.39
C ASP A 29 25.88 -20.79 -26.84
N LEU A 30 25.28 -21.85 -27.39
CA LEU A 30 25.47 -22.26 -28.78
C LEU A 30 24.95 -21.22 -29.80
N ILE A 31 23.85 -20.54 -29.48
CA ILE A 31 23.27 -19.52 -30.36
C ILE A 31 24.12 -18.24 -30.36
N LEU A 32 24.68 -17.86 -29.21
CA LEU A 32 25.60 -16.72 -29.12
C LEU A 32 26.91 -16.97 -29.89
N GLU A 33 27.38 -18.22 -30.00
CA GLU A 33 28.55 -18.54 -30.83
C GLU A 33 28.27 -18.48 -32.34
N ASP A 34 27.05 -18.85 -32.77
CA ASP A 34 26.69 -19.03 -34.19
C ASP A 34 26.00 -17.80 -34.82
N CYS A 35 25.50 -16.85 -34.00
CA CYS A 35 24.69 -15.71 -34.46
C CYS A 35 25.21 -14.34 -34.01
N ILE A 36 25.55 -13.49 -34.98
CA ILE A 36 26.03 -12.11 -34.75
C ILE A 36 24.93 -11.23 -34.15
N GLN A 37 23.69 -11.33 -34.65
CA GLN A 37 22.57 -10.49 -34.16
C GLN A 37 22.23 -10.78 -32.70
N CYS A 38 22.20 -12.05 -32.29
CA CYS A 38 21.93 -12.43 -30.90
C CYS A 38 23.04 -11.98 -29.95
N THR A 39 24.29 -11.95 -30.42
CA THR A 39 25.44 -11.46 -29.65
C THR A 39 25.34 -9.96 -29.39
N GLU A 40 24.91 -9.18 -30.37
CA GLU A 40 24.70 -7.74 -30.24
C GLU A 40 23.61 -7.42 -29.21
N THR A 41 22.45 -8.08 -29.32
CA THR A 41 21.33 -7.94 -28.36
C THR A 41 21.76 -8.27 -26.92
N HIS A 42 22.50 -9.36 -26.72
CA HIS A 42 23.02 -9.73 -25.40
C HIS A 42 23.98 -8.67 -24.83
N GLN A 43 24.83 -8.06 -25.66
CA GLN A 43 25.75 -7.01 -25.23
C GLN A 43 25.01 -5.71 -24.86
N GLU A 44 23.99 -5.33 -25.61
CA GLU A 44 23.16 -4.16 -25.32
C GLU A 44 22.42 -4.31 -23.98
N MET A 45 21.73 -5.43 -23.79
CA MET A 45 21.02 -5.73 -22.54
C MET A 45 21.99 -5.78 -21.34
N LYS A 46 23.21 -6.32 -21.53
CA LYS A 46 24.25 -6.33 -20.50
C LYS A 46 24.77 -4.93 -20.15
N LYS A 47 24.90 -4.03 -21.13
CA LYS A 47 25.27 -2.62 -20.89
C LYS A 47 24.19 -1.89 -20.10
N PHE A 48 22.91 -2.10 -20.45
CA PHE A 48 21.79 -1.51 -19.71
C PHE A 48 21.75 -2.00 -18.26
N ARG A 49 21.92 -3.30 -18.02
CA ARG A 49 21.98 -3.87 -16.66
C ARG A 49 23.12 -3.29 -15.83
N LYS A 50 24.29 -3.06 -16.42
CA LYS A 50 25.39 -2.38 -15.73
C LYS A 50 25.06 -0.92 -15.43
N GLY A 51 24.47 -0.20 -16.38
CA GLY A 51 24.03 1.19 -16.18
C GLY A 51 22.97 1.36 -15.09
N VAL A 52 22.10 0.36 -14.89
CA VAL A 52 21.09 0.35 -13.81
C VAL A 52 21.67 -0.21 -12.50
N GLY A 53 22.56 -1.21 -12.57
CA GLY A 53 23.19 -1.84 -11.41
C GLY A 53 24.28 -0.99 -10.74
N ASP A 54 24.90 -0.06 -11.48
CA ASP A 54 25.85 0.92 -10.96
C ASP A 54 25.17 2.19 -10.42
N ILE A 55 23.83 2.25 -10.36
CA ILE A 55 23.16 3.31 -9.58
C ILE A 55 23.45 2.98 -8.11
N PRO A 56 24.29 3.77 -7.42
CA PRO A 56 24.51 3.53 -6.01
C PRO A 56 23.20 3.86 -5.30
N PHE A 57 22.43 2.83 -4.96
CA PHE A 57 21.39 2.89 -3.94
C PHE A 57 22.08 3.03 -2.58
N ASP A 58 22.87 4.09 -2.43
CA ASP A 58 23.57 4.42 -1.20
C ASP A 58 22.53 4.97 -0.24
N ILE A 59 21.96 4.05 0.53
CA ILE A 59 21.42 4.21 1.88
C ILE A 59 21.15 5.67 2.25
N LEU A 60 19.91 6.12 2.01
CA LEU A 60 19.37 7.39 2.51
C LEU A 60 19.89 7.67 3.91
N THR A 61 20.77 8.67 4.02
CA THR A 61 21.41 9.05 5.28
C THR A 61 20.32 9.45 6.27
N LYS A 62 20.36 8.95 7.52
CA LYS A 62 19.32 9.19 8.56
C LYS A 62 18.88 10.66 8.69
N LYS A 63 19.76 11.62 8.35
CA LYS A 63 19.49 13.06 8.36
C LYS A 63 18.50 13.51 7.27
N GLU A 64 18.56 12.97 6.06
CA GLU A 64 17.63 13.31 4.97
C GLU A 64 16.27 12.64 5.16
N LYS A 65 16.26 11.44 5.74
CA LYS A 65 15.05 10.72 6.16
C LYS A 65 14.19 11.55 7.14
N THR A 66 14.84 12.30 8.03
CA THR A 66 14.14 13.16 9.01
C THR A 66 13.61 14.44 8.35
N ALA A 67 14.33 14.99 7.37
CA ALA A 67 13.89 16.15 6.59
C ALA A 67 12.69 15.82 5.69
N MET A 68 12.69 14.63 5.07
CA MET A 68 11.58 14.12 4.25
C MET A 68 10.34 13.77 5.09
N ASN A 69 10.52 13.17 6.27
CA ASN A 69 9.41 12.91 7.19
C ASN A 69 8.72 14.22 7.61
N LYS A 70 9.49 15.29 7.80
CA LYS A 70 8.95 16.63 8.05
C LYS A 70 8.09 17.13 6.88
N TYR A 71 8.37 16.75 5.63
CA TYR A 71 7.57 17.15 4.47
C TYR A 71 6.27 16.35 4.34
N VAL A 72 6.28 15.05 4.67
CA VAL A 72 5.07 14.19 4.66
C VAL A 72 4.14 14.48 5.85
N THR A 73 4.67 14.98 6.95
CA THR A 73 3.90 15.29 8.18
C THR A 73 3.47 16.75 8.33
N THR A 74 3.78 17.64 7.39
CA THR A 74 3.49 19.09 7.51
C THR A 74 2.33 19.57 6.66
N ASN A 75 1.30 18.75 6.44
CA ASN A 75 -0.02 19.32 6.19
C ASN A 75 -0.67 19.69 7.53
N THR A 76 -0.08 20.66 8.23
CA THR A 76 -0.63 21.25 9.47
C THR A 76 -2.10 21.64 9.26
N TRP A 77 -2.43 22.10 8.04
CA TRP A 77 -3.80 22.43 7.65
C TRP A 77 -4.74 21.21 7.55
N ALA A 78 -4.25 20.06 7.07
CA ALA A 78 -5.04 18.84 7.01
C ALA A 78 -5.35 18.29 8.41
N ASN A 79 -4.38 18.34 9.33
CA ASN A 79 -4.57 17.92 10.72
C ASN A 79 -5.56 18.83 11.47
N VAL A 80 -5.50 20.15 11.23
CA VAL A 80 -6.45 21.12 11.80
C VAL A 80 -7.86 20.91 11.24
N GLY A 81 -7.99 20.74 9.92
CA GLY A 81 -9.28 20.43 9.28
C GLY A 81 -9.88 19.13 9.81
N GLN A 82 -9.05 18.11 10.01
CA GLN A 82 -9.49 16.83 10.56
C GLN A 82 -9.97 16.96 12.02
N LEU A 83 -9.31 17.76 12.86
CA LEU A 83 -9.76 18.01 14.23
C LEU A 83 -11.08 18.80 14.25
N MET A 84 -11.20 19.81 13.38
CA MET A 84 -12.43 20.60 13.24
C MET A 84 -13.62 19.78 12.72
N PHE A 85 -13.38 18.67 12.02
CA PHE A 85 -14.43 17.77 11.56
C PHE A 85 -14.78 16.68 12.58
N ILE A 86 -13.77 16.01 13.15
CA ILE A 86 -13.98 14.86 14.04
C ILE A 86 -14.61 15.30 15.36
N VAL A 87 -14.17 16.43 15.93
CA VAL A 87 -14.66 16.87 17.25
C VAL A 87 -16.17 17.17 17.25
N PRO A 88 -16.69 17.99 16.31
CA PRO A 88 -18.14 18.22 16.23
C PRO A 88 -18.92 16.97 15.85
N LEU A 89 -18.36 16.10 15.00
CA LEU A 89 -19.01 14.86 14.59
C LEU A 89 -19.27 13.95 15.80
N ILE A 90 -18.29 13.80 16.70
CA ILE A 90 -18.46 13.02 17.94
C ILE A 90 -19.46 13.70 18.87
N LEU A 91 -19.39 15.03 19.01
CA LEU A 91 -20.28 15.77 19.90
C LEU A 91 -21.73 15.69 19.44
N LEU A 92 -22.01 15.96 18.16
CA LEU A 92 -23.34 15.87 17.56
C LEU A 92 -23.87 14.44 17.57
N TYR A 93 -23.03 13.46 17.26
CA TYR A 93 -23.43 12.08 17.32
C TYR A 93 -23.76 11.66 18.75
N GLY A 94 -22.91 11.99 19.73
CA GLY A 94 -23.13 11.64 21.14
C GLY A 94 -24.38 12.31 21.72
N THR A 95 -24.45 13.63 21.68
CA THR A 95 -25.57 14.38 22.28
C THR A 95 -26.86 14.24 21.48
N GLY A 96 -26.79 14.30 20.15
CA GLY A 96 -27.94 14.18 19.26
C GLY A 96 -28.55 12.79 19.31
N ALA A 97 -27.73 11.74 19.28
CA ALA A 97 -28.22 10.38 19.42
C ALA A 97 -28.83 10.13 20.80
N PHE A 98 -28.20 10.63 21.87
CA PHE A 98 -28.74 10.50 23.22
C PHE A 98 -30.10 11.20 23.35
N LEU A 99 -30.23 12.42 22.83
CA LEU A 99 -31.49 13.17 22.88
C LEU A 99 -32.60 12.48 22.08
N MET A 100 -32.31 11.97 20.88
CA MET A 100 -33.29 11.24 20.08
C MET A 100 -33.74 9.94 20.73
N VAL A 101 -32.81 9.18 21.31
CA VAL A 101 -33.15 7.95 22.03
C VAL A 101 -33.97 8.30 23.28
N ALA A 102 -33.58 9.34 24.01
CA ALA A 102 -34.30 9.77 25.22
C ALA A 102 -35.72 10.27 24.92
N SER A 103 -35.95 10.98 23.81
CA SER A 103 -37.30 11.44 23.44
C SER A 103 -38.19 10.26 23.08
N VAL A 104 -37.70 9.33 22.24
CA VAL A 104 -38.50 8.17 21.80
C VAL A 104 -38.85 7.23 22.95
N ILE A 105 -37.95 7.05 23.94
CA ILE A 105 -38.21 6.22 25.11
C ILE A 105 -39.20 6.87 26.08
N LYS A 106 -39.10 8.20 26.28
CA LYS A 106 -39.95 8.95 27.22
C LYS A 106 -41.38 9.11 26.71
N ASP A 107 -41.60 9.14 25.40
CA ASP A 107 -42.93 9.25 24.84
C ASP A 107 -43.74 7.94 25.03
N PRO A 108 -44.93 7.98 25.66
CA PRO A 108 -45.76 6.79 25.86
C PRO A 108 -46.38 6.28 24.57
N GLU A 109 -46.72 7.19 23.66
CA GLU A 109 -47.44 6.95 22.39
C GLU A 109 -46.57 6.34 21.29
N THR A 110 -45.25 6.25 21.49
CA THR A 110 -44.36 5.71 20.47
C THR A 110 -44.44 4.18 20.41
N PRO A 111 -44.50 3.60 19.20
CA PRO A 111 -44.66 2.17 19.05
C PRO A 111 -43.40 1.41 19.50
N LEU A 112 -43.61 0.22 20.05
CA LEU A 112 -42.57 -0.60 20.70
C LEU A 112 -41.38 -0.93 19.78
N TRP A 113 -41.64 -1.14 18.49
CA TRP A 113 -40.59 -1.39 17.49
C TRP A 113 -39.65 -0.19 17.31
N LEU A 114 -40.14 1.04 17.47
CA LEU A 114 -39.33 2.25 17.37
C LEU A 114 -38.48 2.47 18.64
N LYS A 115 -39.06 2.15 19.82
CA LYS A 115 -38.36 2.21 21.11
C LYS A 115 -37.15 1.31 21.20
N ILE A 116 -37.19 0.16 20.52
CA ILE A 116 -36.08 -0.82 20.50
C ILE A 116 -35.22 -0.64 19.24
N GLY A 117 -35.86 -0.42 18.09
CA GLY A 117 -35.18 -0.33 16.79
C GLY A 117 -34.24 0.87 16.70
N LEU A 118 -34.67 2.06 17.14
CA LEU A 118 -33.86 3.26 17.07
C LEU A 118 -32.56 3.18 17.90
N PRO A 119 -32.60 2.82 19.21
CA PRO A 119 -31.37 2.66 19.98
C PRO A 119 -30.51 1.48 19.51
N SER A 120 -31.11 0.42 18.95
CA SER A 120 -30.35 -0.69 18.37
C SER A 120 -29.53 -0.25 17.15
N ILE A 121 -30.11 0.52 16.23
CA ILE A 121 -29.40 1.05 15.05
C ILE A 121 -28.30 2.02 15.47
N ILE A 122 -28.63 2.98 16.33
CA ILE A 122 -27.67 3.98 16.83
C ILE A 122 -26.54 3.29 17.58
N GLY A 123 -26.85 2.41 18.53
CA GLY A 123 -25.86 1.68 19.32
C GLY A 123 -25.00 0.76 18.47
N GLY A 124 -25.60 0.08 17.48
CA GLY A 124 -24.90 -0.78 16.53
C GLY A 124 -23.90 -0.02 15.67
N LEU A 125 -24.29 1.15 15.15
CA LEU A 125 -23.37 2.03 14.43
C LEU A 125 -22.21 2.49 15.33
N GLY A 126 -22.51 2.89 16.56
CA GLY A 126 -21.49 3.28 17.55
C GLY A 126 -20.51 2.15 17.87
N LEU A 127 -21.01 0.92 18.05
CA LEU A 127 -20.20 -0.27 18.27
C LEU A 127 -19.30 -0.59 17.07
N MET A 128 -19.83 -0.50 15.85
CA MET A 128 -19.03 -0.70 14.63
C MET A 128 -17.90 0.31 14.53
N VAL A 129 -18.19 1.60 14.72
CA VAL A 129 -17.15 2.65 14.72
C VAL A 129 -16.12 2.38 15.82
N PHE A 130 -16.56 2.03 17.04
CA PHE A 130 -15.67 1.75 18.15
C PHE A 130 -14.71 0.59 17.86
N THR A 131 -15.21 -0.51 17.30
CA THR A 131 -14.37 -1.67 16.94
C THR A 131 -13.32 -1.31 15.88
N VAL A 132 -13.70 -0.57 14.84
CA VAL A 132 -12.76 -0.10 13.80
C VAL A 132 -11.71 0.85 14.38
N VAL A 133 -12.10 1.78 15.26
CA VAL A 133 -11.15 2.70 15.92
C VAL A 133 -10.15 1.92 16.77
N LEU A 134 -10.60 0.96 17.56
CA LEU A 134 -9.69 0.11 18.35
C LEU A 134 -8.74 -0.69 17.46
N GLN A 135 -9.25 -1.28 16.38
CA GLN A 135 -8.44 -1.98 15.40
C GLN A 135 -7.39 -1.05 14.78
N ARG A 136 -7.76 0.18 14.43
CA ARG A 136 -6.86 1.17 13.85
C ARG A 136 -5.78 1.62 14.83
N ILE A 137 -6.14 1.85 16.10
CA ILE A 137 -5.17 2.18 17.17
C ILE A 137 -4.21 1.02 17.39
N LYS A 138 -4.71 -0.23 17.43
CA LYS A 138 -3.88 -1.41 17.59
C LYS A 138 -2.95 -1.61 16.39
N ALA A 139 -3.47 -1.49 15.17
CA ALA A 139 -2.68 -1.58 13.95
C ALA A 139 -1.55 -0.54 13.92
N HIS A 140 -1.85 0.71 14.27
CA HIS A 140 -0.83 1.77 14.36
C HIS A 140 0.25 1.48 15.42
N LYS A 141 -0.08 0.76 16.50
CA LYS A 141 0.90 0.36 17.53
C LYS A 141 1.74 -0.86 17.12
N THR A 142 1.18 -1.79 16.35
CA THR A 142 1.84 -3.06 15.97
C THR A 142 2.42 -3.05 14.56
N ASP A 143 2.39 -1.92 13.86
CA ASP A 143 2.93 -1.81 12.50
C ASP A 143 4.46 -1.97 12.49
N LYS A 144 4.93 -3.12 12.00
CA LYS A 144 6.35 -3.48 11.84
C LYS A 144 7.06 -2.59 10.83
N TYR A 145 6.34 -1.96 9.90
CA TYR A 145 6.89 -1.06 8.89
C TYR A 145 6.85 0.41 9.29
N LYS A 146 6.43 0.73 10.52
CA LYS A 146 6.46 2.09 11.06
C LYS A 146 7.85 2.74 11.01
N ASP A 147 8.92 1.94 11.10
CA ASP A 147 10.32 2.40 11.05
C ASP A 147 11.01 2.14 9.69
N VAL A 148 10.30 1.57 8.72
CA VAL A 148 10.83 1.25 7.40
C VAL A 148 10.32 2.27 6.40
N HIS A 149 11.00 3.41 6.29
CA HIS A 149 10.79 4.30 5.14
C HIS A 149 11.63 3.82 3.95
N ILE A 150 10.96 3.63 2.81
CA ILE A 150 11.51 3.43 1.46
C ILE A 150 12.09 4.75 0.96
#